data_AF-B8K2E6-F1
#
_entry.id   AF-B8K2E6-F1
#
_cell.length_a   1.000
_cell.length_b   1.000
_cell.length_c   1.000
_cell.angle_alpha   90.00
_cell.angle_beta   90.00
_cell.angle_gamma   90.00
#
_symmetry.space_group_name_H-M   'P 1'
#
loop_
_entity.id
_entity.type
_entity.pdbx_description
1 polymer ?
#
loop_
_entity_poly.entity_id
_entity_poly.type
_entity_poly.pdbx_seq_one_letter_code
_entity_poly.pdbx_strand_id
1 'polypeptide(L)'
;MARCVRCCCCVLVLLLVALGVTAAVVFVRNRNGGGDRPVPGSVDHKYAEALAVALQFFQVQKSGKLVKKEIPWRGDSAVDDGQEAGLDLSRGMYDAGDHIKFGFPMAFTATMLSWSVLEYGGAMEAAKQRDSAIDALRWIMDYLVNAHPSHDVLYIQVGDPEVDHKCWERPETMSEKRP
;
A
#
# COMPACT_ATOMS: atom_id res chain seq x y z
N MET A 1 53.32 -56.97 -9.37
CA MET A 1 52.43 -56.39 -8.33
C MET A 1 52.55 -54.88 -8.12
N ALA A 2 53.72 -54.22 -8.32
CA ALA A 2 53.90 -52.80 -8.00
C ALA A 2 53.15 -51.77 -8.88
N ARG A 3 52.73 -52.12 -10.11
CA ARG A 3 51.97 -51.22 -11.01
C ARG A 3 50.48 -51.09 -10.63
N CYS A 4 49.91 -52.09 -9.96
CA CYS A 4 48.48 -52.11 -9.58
C CYS A 4 48.21 -51.21 -8.36
N VAL A 5 49.12 -51.20 -7.38
CA VAL A 5 49.01 -50.38 -6.16
C VAL A 5 49.13 -48.89 -6.46
N ARG A 6 50.02 -48.50 -7.39
CA ARG A 6 50.22 -47.09 -7.78
C ARG A 6 49.00 -46.51 -8.52
N CYS A 7 48.28 -47.34 -9.27
CA CYS A 7 47.03 -46.97 -9.93
C CYS A 7 45.89 -46.74 -8.92
N CYS A 8 45.72 -47.64 -7.94
CA CYS A 8 44.74 -47.48 -6.86
C CYS A 8 45.01 -46.23 -6.00
N CYS A 9 46.27 -45.94 -5.67
CA CYS A 9 46.60 -44.73 -4.90
C CYS A 9 46.28 -43.45 -5.68
N CYS A 10 46.57 -43.39 -6.98
CA CYS A 10 46.21 -42.23 -7.80
C CYS A 10 44.69 -42.05 -7.91
N VAL A 11 43.93 -43.15 -8.05
CA VAL A 11 42.46 -43.11 -8.08
C VAL A 11 41.89 -42.64 -6.74
N LEU A 12 42.41 -43.14 -5.62
CA LEU A 12 41.99 -42.71 -4.27
C LEU A 12 42.30 -41.23 -4.02
N VAL A 13 43.47 -40.74 -4.43
CA VAL A 13 43.83 -39.32 -4.31
C VAL A 13 42.91 -38.46 -5.15
N LEU A 14 42.60 -38.86 -6.39
CA LEU A 14 41.67 -38.13 -7.25
C LEU A 14 40.25 -38.11 -6.68
N LEU A 15 39.77 -39.20 -6.09
CA LEU A 15 38.46 -39.27 -5.43
C LEU A 15 38.39 -38.34 -4.21
N LEU A 16 39.44 -38.31 -3.37
CA LEU A 16 39.50 -37.43 -2.21
C LEU A 16 39.55 -35.95 -2.60
N VAL A 17 40.31 -35.61 -3.65
CA VAL A 17 40.36 -34.25 -4.21
C VAL A 17 38.99 -33.87 -4.76
N ALA A 18 38.32 -34.74 -5.51
CA ALA A 18 36.98 -34.49 -6.05
C ALA A 18 35.94 -34.28 -4.93
N LEU A 19 36.00 -35.06 -3.85
CA LEU A 19 35.16 -34.89 -2.67
C LEU A 19 35.40 -33.55 -1.97
N GLY A 20 36.67 -33.18 -1.77
CA GLY A 20 37.05 -31.90 -1.17
C GLY A 20 36.58 -30.70 -1.99
N VAL A 21 36.75 -30.74 -3.32
CA VAL A 21 36.27 -29.70 -4.24
C VAL A 21 34.75 -29.62 -4.22
N THR A 22 34.05 -30.76 -4.23
CA THR A 22 32.58 -30.79 -4.19
C THR A 22 32.06 -30.20 -2.89
N ALA A 23 32.66 -30.57 -1.74
CA ALA A 23 32.30 -30.02 -0.44
C ALA A 23 32.55 -28.51 -0.38
N ALA A 24 33.67 -28.02 -0.93
CA ALA A 24 33.96 -26.59 -0.99
C ALA A 24 32.97 -25.83 -1.89
N VAL A 25 32.60 -26.37 -3.05
CA VAL A 25 31.60 -25.78 -3.95
C VAL A 25 30.23 -25.72 -3.28
N VAL A 26 29.81 -26.80 -2.60
CA VAL A 26 28.55 -26.84 -1.86
C VAL A 26 28.55 -25.85 -0.70
N PHE A 27 29.65 -25.77 0.05
CA PHE A 27 29.80 -24.83 1.16
C PHE A 27 29.77 -23.37 0.67
N VAL A 28 30.47 -23.04 -0.41
CA VAL A 28 30.45 -21.70 -1.02
C VAL A 28 29.06 -21.36 -1.55
N ARG A 29 28.37 -22.30 -2.20
CA ARG A 29 26.99 -22.10 -2.67
C ARG A 29 25.99 -21.88 -1.52
N ASN A 30 26.17 -22.59 -0.42
CA ASN A 30 25.31 -22.45 0.76
C ASN A 30 25.61 -21.16 1.54
N ARG A 31 26.89 -20.76 1.61
CA ARG A 31 27.35 -19.53 2.27
C ARG A 31 26.99 -18.28 1.48
N ASN A 32 27.08 -18.33 0.16
CA ASN A 32 26.72 -17.20 -0.71
C ASN A 32 25.22 -17.11 -0.97
N GLY A 33 24.40 -17.91 -0.27
CA GLY A 33 22.96 -17.94 -0.39
C GLY A 33 22.57 -18.04 -1.86
N GLY A 34 22.69 -19.23 -2.44
CA GLY A 34 22.26 -19.47 -3.82
C GLY A 34 20.91 -18.80 -4.04
N GLY A 35 20.93 -17.65 -4.73
CA GLY A 35 19.79 -16.76 -4.76
C GLY A 35 18.60 -17.57 -5.25
N ASP A 36 17.58 -17.68 -4.40
CA ASP A 36 16.29 -18.18 -4.82
C ASP A 36 15.96 -17.41 -6.10
N ARG A 37 15.95 -18.13 -7.22
CA ARG A 37 15.41 -17.55 -8.44
C ARG A 37 13.97 -17.19 -8.05
N PRO A 38 13.54 -15.93 -8.21
CA PRO A 38 12.19 -15.54 -7.87
C PRO A 38 11.25 -16.56 -8.51
N VAL A 39 10.50 -17.29 -7.69
CA VAL A 39 9.49 -18.20 -8.22
C VAL A 39 8.48 -17.28 -8.90
N PRO A 40 8.16 -17.44 -10.19
CA PRO A 40 7.13 -16.61 -10.80
C PRO A 40 5.84 -16.68 -9.97
N GLY A 41 5.40 -15.54 -9.43
CA GLY A 41 4.26 -15.46 -8.51
C GLY A 41 4.58 -15.50 -7.01
N SER A 42 5.84 -15.65 -6.59
CA SER A 42 6.22 -15.45 -5.19
C SER A 42 6.17 -13.97 -4.82
N VAL A 43 5.53 -13.66 -3.70
CA VAL A 43 5.48 -12.31 -3.14
C VAL A 43 6.88 -11.91 -2.67
N ASP A 44 7.43 -10.85 -3.25
CA ASP A 44 8.63 -10.22 -2.70
C ASP A 44 8.25 -9.41 -1.46
N HIS A 45 8.90 -9.71 -0.33
CA HIS A 45 8.59 -9.07 0.95
C HIS A 45 8.78 -7.56 0.93
N LYS A 46 9.80 -7.03 0.24
CA LYS A 46 10.05 -5.58 0.20
C LYS A 46 8.94 -4.85 -0.55
N TYR A 47 8.46 -5.42 -1.65
CA TYR A 47 7.34 -4.83 -2.40
C TYR A 47 6.01 -4.98 -1.67
N ALA A 48 5.80 -6.09 -0.95
CA ALA A 48 4.61 -6.26 -0.11
C ALA A 48 4.57 -5.26 1.05
N GLU A 49 5.70 -5.03 1.72
CA GLU A 49 5.83 -4.02 2.78
C GLU A 49 5.64 -2.60 2.24
N ALA A 50 6.25 -2.27 1.10
CA ALA A 50 6.06 -0.97 0.45
C ALA A 50 4.59 -0.74 0.07
N LEU A 51 3.90 -1.75 -0.46
CA LEU A 51 2.48 -1.68 -0.76
C LEU A 51 1.63 -1.48 0.49
N ALA A 52 1.96 -2.18 1.59
CA ALA A 52 1.25 -2.03 2.86
C ALA A 52 1.36 -0.59 3.41
N VAL A 53 2.56 -0.01 3.39
CA VAL A 53 2.79 1.39 3.80
C VAL A 53 2.07 2.35 2.86
N ALA A 54 2.13 2.13 1.55
CA ALA A 54 1.43 2.97 0.57
C ALA A 54 -0.09 2.95 0.76
N LEU A 55 -0.68 1.82 1.14
CA LEU A 55 -2.12 1.75 1.41
C LEU A 55 -2.50 2.29 2.79
N GLN A 56 -1.58 2.25 3.76
CA GLN A 56 -1.77 2.88 5.06
C GLN A 56 -1.94 4.41 4.93
N PHE A 57 -1.30 5.04 3.93
CA PHE A 57 -1.50 6.47 3.63
C PHE A 57 -2.98 6.80 3.40
N PHE A 58 -3.74 5.97 2.69
CA PHE A 58 -5.17 6.23 2.49
C PHE A 58 -5.96 6.17 3.80
N GLN A 59 -5.60 5.29 4.74
CA GLN A 59 -6.21 5.27 6.08
C GLN A 59 -5.91 6.56 6.85
N VAL A 60 -4.71 7.11 6.67
CA VAL A 60 -4.27 8.38 7.26
C VAL A 60 -5.00 9.59 6.67
N GLN A 61 -5.47 9.56 5.43
CA GLN A 61 -6.14 10.70 4.81
C GLN A 61 -7.66 10.72 5.00
N LYS A 62 -8.27 9.66 5.54
CA LYS A 62 -9.74 9.57 5.68
C LYS A 62 -10.32 10.73 6.49
N SER A 63 -11.33 11.39 5.94
CA SER A 63 -12.20 12.33 6.62
C SER A 63 -13.51 11.64 7.06
N GLY A 64 -14.22 12.23 8.02
CA GLY A 64 -15.50 11.73 8.54
C GLY A 64 -15.39 10.88 9.79
N LYS A 65 -16.46 10.13 10.08
CA LYS A 65 -16.55 9.23 11.24
C LYS A 65 -15.87 7.89 10.96
N LEU A 66 -14.71 7.64 11.57
CA LEU A 66 -13.88 6.48 11.28
C LEU A 66 -14.49 5.18 11.86
N VAL A 67 -14.81 4.23 10.99
CA VAL A 67 -15.41 2.94 11.39
C VAL A 67 -14.37 1.98 11.98
N LYS A 68 -13.17 1.95 11.39
CA LYS A 68 -12.03 1.17 11.87
C LYS A 68 -10.89 2.14 12.20
N LYS A 69 -10.49 2.17 13.47
CA LYS A 69 -9.40 3.03 13.95
C LYS A 69 -8.05 2.31 13.83
N GLU A 70 -7.65 2.03 12.58
CA GLU A 70 -6.38 1.34 12.29
C GLU A 70 -5.17 2.23 12.59
N ILE A 71 -5.33 3.56 12.44
CA ILE A 71 -4.30 4.54 12.75
C ILE A 71 -4.59 5.12 14.15
N PRO A 72 -3.77 4.82 15.17
CA PRO A 72 -4.12 5.10 16.57
C PRO A 72 -4.18 6.59 16.93
N TRP A 73 -3.58 7.45 16.10
CA TRP A 73 -3.56 8.89 16.27
C TRP A 73 -4.57 9.64 15.40
N ARG A 74 -5.33 8.94 14.55
CA ARG A 74 -6.45 9.50 13.79
C ARG A 74 -7.76 9.32 14.55
N GLY A 75 -8.63 10.32 14.47
CA GLY A 75 -9.97 10.32 15.04
C GLY A 75 -11.05 10.76 14.05
N ASP A 76 -12.28 10.84 14.56
CA ASP A 76 -13.41 11.36 13.80
C ASP A 76 -13.18 12.86 13.54
N SER A 77 -13.38 13.30 12.30
CA SER A 77 -13.13 14.69 11.89
C SER A 77 -14.10 15.09 10.78
N ALA A 78 -14.40 16.39 10.64
CA ALA A 78 -15.23 16.94 9.57
C ALA A 78 -16.57 16.17 9.37
N VAL A 79 -17.17 15.73 10.47
CA VAL A 79 -18.38 14.87 10.45
C VAL A 79 -19.64 15.61 9.97
N ASP A 80 -19.58 16.93 9.94
CA ASP A 80 -20.67 17.81 9.54
C ASP A 80 -20.51 18.38 8.12
N ASP A 81 -19.47 17.96 7.38
CA ASP A 81 -19.22 18.41 6.00
C ASP A 81 -20.46 18.14 5.12
N GLY A 82 -20.92 19.18 4.41
CA GLY A 82 -22.09 19.13 3.52
C GLY A 82 -23.44 19.47 4.15
N GLN A 83 -23.51 19.65 5.48
CA GLN A 83 -24.79 19.98 6.15
C GLN A 83 -25.45 21.26 5.64
N GLU A 84 -24.66 22.30 5.31
CA GLU A 84 -25.20 23.56 4.76
C GLU A 84 -25.91 23.35 3.40
N ALA A 85 -25.55 22.29 2.68
CA ALA A 85 -26.16 21.86 1.43
C ALA A 85 -27.25 20.78 1.61
N GLY A 86 -27.51 20.32 2.85
CA GLY A 86 -28.43 19.21 3.12
C GLY A 86 -27.92 17.85 2.62
N LEU A 87 -26.60 17.68 2.52
CA LEU A 87 -25.94 16.47 2.05
C LEU A 87 -25.04 15.87 3.12
N ASP A 88 -24.81 14.57 3.06
CA ASP A 88 -23.71 13.93 3.81
C ASP A 88 -22.46 13.91 2.93
N LEU A 89 -21.62 14.93 3.11
CA LEU A 89 -20.30 14.98 2.49
C LEU A 89 -19.23 14.70 3.54
N SER A 90 -19.47 13.90 4.59
CA SER A 90 -18.48 13.67 5.66
C SER A 90 -17.31 12.76 5.26
N ARG A 91 -17.53 11.78 4.36
CA ARG A 91 -16.50 10.81 3.91
C ARG A 91 -15.52 11.42 2.91
N GLY A 92 -14.63 10.60 2.35
CA GLY A 92 -13.60 11.04 1.40
C GLY A 92 -12.24 11.24 2.08
N MET A 93 -11.32 11.88 1.36
CA MET A 93 -9.93 12.05 1.78
C MET A 93 -9.55 13.52 1.83
N TYR A 94 -8.74 13.91 2.83
CA TYR A 94 -8.00 15.16 2.75
C TYR A 94 -6.94 15.07 1.64
N ASP A 95 -6.76 16.16 0.90
CA ASP A 95 -5.97 16.15 -0.35
C ASP A 95 -4.49 15.90 -0.11
N ALA A 96 -3.90 16.64 0.84
CA ALA A 96 -2.47 16.58 1.10
C ALA A 96 -2.16 16.65 2.60
N GLY A 97 -1.39 17.66 3.02
CA GLY A 97 -1.14 17.97 4.43
C GLY A 97 -2.13 18.97 5.02
N ASP A 98 -3.13 19.36 4.24
CA ASP A 98 -4.24 20.23 4.60
C ASP A 98 -5.49 19.41 4.95
N HIS A 99 -6.62 20.06 5.25
CA HIS A 99 -7.89 19.38 5.50
C HIS A 99 -8.97 19.71 4.46
N ILE A 100 -8.56 20.21 3.29
CA ILE A 100 -9.45 20.42 2.16
C ILE A 100 -9.73 19.09 1.47
N LYS A 101 -10.96 18.97 0.98
CA LYS A 101 -11.36 17.87 0.10
C LYS A 101 -11.51 18.38 -1.32
N PHE A 102 -10.42 18.33 -2.08
CA PHE A 102 -10.44 18.67 -3.50
C PHE A 102 -10.96 17.48 -4.33
N GLY A 103 -12.14 17.63 -4.93
CA GLY A 103 -12.82 16.55 -5.63
C GLY A 103 -12.06 16.03 -6.85
N PHE A 104 -11.34 16.89 -7.57
CA PHE A 104 -10.59 16.50 -8.77
C PHE A 104 -9.42 15.54 -8.49
N PRO A 105 -8.42 15.88 -7.65
CA PRO A 105 -7.33 14.95 -7.29
C PRO A 105 -7.84 13.72 -6.54
N MET A 106 -8.91 13.84 -5.75
CA MET A 106 -9.55 12.70 -5.10
C MET A 106 -10.16 11.72 -6.13
N ALA A 107 -10.89 12.21 -7.13
CA ALA A 107 -11.44 11.39 -8.21
C ALA A 107 -10.34 10.75 -9.08
N PHE A 108 -9.26 11.48 -9.36
CA PHE A 108 -8.08 10.93 -10.03
C PHE A 108 -7.47 9.77 -9.23
N THR A 109 -7.32 9.96 -7.92
CA THR A 109 -6.80 8.94 -7.00
C THR A 109 -7.68 7.69 -7.00
N ALA A 110 -9.00 7.84 -6.91
CA ALA A 110 -9.94 6.71 -7.01
C ALA A 110 -9.83 5.98 -8.36
N THR A 111 -9.64 6.72 -9.45
CA THR A 111 -9.49 6.15 -10.79
C THR A 111 -8.22 5.30 -10.89
N MET A 112 -7.08 5.84 -10.44
CA MET A 112 -5.81 5.13 -10.47
C MET A 112 -5.78 3.92 -9.53
N LEU A 113 -6.37 4.05 -8.33
CA LEU A 113 -6.46 2.94 -7.39
C LEU A 113 -7.39 1.84 -7.91
N SER A 114 -8.52 2.20 -8.53
CA SER A 114 -9.43 1.25 -9.18
C SER A 114 -8.73 0.51 -10.32
N TRP A 115 -8.02 1.23 -11.18
CA TRP A 115 -7.24 0.61 -12.25
C TRP A 115 -6.17 -0.34 -11.70
N SER A 116 -5.47 0.06 -10.64
CA SER A 116 -4.46 -0.77 -9.99
C SER A 116 -5.06 -2.07 -9.42
N VAL A 117 -6.26 -2.01 -8.85
CA VAL A 117 -6.97 -3.20 -8.34
C VAL A 117 -7.44 -4.09 -9.50
N LEU A 118 -7.89 -3.53 -10.62
CA LEU A 118 -8.30 -4.29 -11.79
C LEU A 118 -7.13 -5.09 -12.39
N GLU A 119 -5.97 -4.46 -12.54
CA GLU A 119 -4.80 -5.11 -13.16
C GLU A 119 -4.02 -6.01 -12.20
N TYR A 120 -3.88 -5.57 -10.95
CA TYR A 120 -2.95 -6.19 -9.99
C TYR A 120 -3.64 -6.74 -8.75
N GLY A 121 -4.98 -6.84 -8.74
CA GLY A 121 -5.74 -7.31 -7.58
C GLY A 121 -5.30 -8.67 -7.03
N GLY A 122 -4.92 -9.61 -7.91
CA GLY A 122 -4.38 -10.90 -7.49
C GLY A 122 -3.01 -10.80 -6.79
N ALA A 123 -2.13 -9.90 -7.24
CA ALA A 123 -0.86 -9.65 -6.57
C ALA A 123 -1.05 -8.93 -5.23
N MET A 124 -2.00 -7.99 -5.17
CA MET A 124 -2.40 -7.33 -3.91
C MET A 124 -2.97 -8.34 -2.92
N GLU A 125 -3.75 -9.32 -3.39
CA GLU A 125 -4.32 -10.38 -2.55
C GLU A 125 -3.22 -11.30 -2.01
N ALA A 126 -2.27 -11.72 -2.85
CA ALA A 126 -1.11 -12.49 -2.41
C ALA A 126 -0.28 -11.72 -1.35
N ALA A 127 -0.17 -10.40 -1.48
CA ALA A 127 0.46 -9.51 -0.51
C ALA A 127 -0.43 -9.17 0.71
N LYS A 128 -1.67 -9.68 0.77
CA LYS A 128 -2.68 -9.41 1.82
C LYS A 128 -3.06 -7.92 1.95
N GLN A 129 -3.06 -7.21 0.84
CA GLN A 129 -3.31 -5.77 0.74
C GLN A 129 -4.56 -5.40 -0.07
N ARG A 130 -5.16 -6.34 -0.79
CA ARG A 130 -6.34 -6.09 -1.64
C ARG A 130 -7.51 -5.47 -0.87
N ASP A 131 -7.81 -5.98 0.32
CA ASP A 131 -8.93 -5.48 1.12
C ASP A 131 -8.71 -4.04 1.60
N SER A 132 -7.46 -3.65 1.90
CA SER A 132 -7.12 -2.27 2.27
C SER A 132 -7.31 -1.32 1.08
N ALA A 133 -6.93 -1.73 -0.13
CA ALA A 133 -7.17 -0.97 -1.35
C ALA A 133 -8.67 -0.81 -1.65
N ILE A 134 -9.46 -1.89 -1.51
CA ILE A 134 -10.92 -1.84 -1.69
C ILE A 134 -11.59 -0.96 -0.63
N ASP A 135 -11.13 -1.01 0.62
CA ASP A 135 -11.63 -0.19 1.71
C ASP A 135 -11.37 1.30 1.47
N ALA A 136 -10.17 1.66 1.02
CA ALA A 136 -9.85 3.03 0.61
C ALA A 136 -10.73 3.50 -0.56
N LEU A 137 -10.91 2.66 -1.59
CA LEU A 137 -11.79 2.95 -2.72
C LEU A 137 -13.22 3.21 -2.28
N ARG A 138 -13.79 2.33 -1.45
CA ARG A 138 -15.16 2.51 -0.93
C ARG A 138 -15.31 3.84 -0.20
N TRP A 139 -14.33 4.21 0.62
CA TRP A 139 -14.35 5.47 1.37
C TRP A 139 -14.38 6.70 0.45
N ILE A 140 -13.60 6.68 -0.62
CA ILE A 140 -13.59 7.76 -1.62
C ILE A 140 -14.89 7.75 -2.43
N MET A 141 -15.36 6.58 -2.86
CA MET A 141 -16.56 6.45 -3.69
C MET A 141 -17.83 6.85 -2.94
N ASP A 142 -17.94 6.58 -1.64
CA ASP A 142 -19.07 7.06 -0.83
C ASP A 142 -19.18 8.59 -0.90
N TYR A 143 -18.05 9.31 -0.83
CA TYR A 143 -18.03 10.76 -0.99
C TYR A 143 -18.39 11.20 -2.41
N LEU A 144 -17.79 10.60 -3.44
CA LEU A 144 -18.04 10.99 -4.83
C LEU A 144 -19.50 10.77 -5.26
N VAL A 145 -20.13 9.70 -4.77
CA VAL A 145 -21.57 9.44 -5.01
C VAL A 145 -22.42 10.50 -4.31
N ASN A 146 -22.14 10.80 -3.04
CA ASN A 146 -22.90 11.81 -2.29
C ASN A 146 -22.68 13.23 -2.84
N ALA A 147 -21.51 13.51 -3.40
CA ALA A 147 -21.18 14.76 -4.05
C ALA A 147 -21.96 14.98 -5.36
N HIS A 148 -22.61 13.95 -5.91
CA HIS A 148 -23.46 14.03 -7.09
C HIS A 148 -24.94 13.74 -6.75
N PRO A 149 -25.63 14.63 -6.01
CA PRO A 149 -26.97 14.34 -5.48
C PRO A 149 -28.08 14.33 -6.54
N SER A 150 -27.82 14.89 -7.72
CA SER A 150 -28.78 14.93 -8.83
C SER A 150 -28.06 15.07 -10.17
N HIS A 151 -28.77 14.78 -11.27
CA HIS A 151 -28.22 14.61 -12.62
C HIS A 151 -27.25 15.71 -13.10
N ASP A 152 -27.49 16.96 -12.73
CA ASP A 152 -26.70 18.11 -13.21
C ASP A 152 -26.03 18.90 -12.07
N VAL A 153 -25.87 18.27 -10.89
CA VAL A 153 -25.24 18.90 -9.72
C VAL A 153 -24.05 18.07 -9.25
N LEU A 154 -22.87 18.69 -9.16
CA LEU A 154 -21.67 18.07 -8.62
C LEU A 154 -20.99 19.04 -7.65
N TYR A 155 -20.83 18.59 -6.40
CA TYR A 155 -19.99 19.24 -5.41
C TYR A 155 -18.54 18.84 -5.63
N ILE A 156 -17.68 19.81 -5.89
CA ILE A 156 -16.28 19.55 -6.27
C ILE A 156 -15.29 19.86 -5.15
N GLN A 157 -15.76 20.43 -4.04
CA GLN A 157 -14.92 20.85 -2.92
C GLN A 157 -15.71 20.85 -1.61
N VAL A 158 -15.01 20.59 -0.51
CA VAL A 158 -15.45 20.98 0.84
C VAL A 158 -14.25 21.59 1.58
N GLY A 159 -14.47 22.76 2.18
CA GLY A 159 -13.45 23.56 2.85
C GLY A 159 -13.04 24.81 2.04
N ASP A 160 -12.67 25.87 2.74
CA ASP A 160 -12.06 27.07 2.15
C ASP A 160 -10.53 26.99 2.30
N PRO A 161 -9.77 26.89 1.19
CA PRO A 161 -8.32 26.74 1.23
C PRO A 161 -7.63 27.92 1.92
N GLU A 162 -8.15 29.14 1.80
CA GLU A 162 -7.53 30.29 2.45
C GLU A 162 -7.67 30.27 3.96
N VAL A 163 -8.74 29.64 4.48
CA VAL A 163 -8.98 29.53 5.92
C VAL A 163 -8.22 28.33 6.48
N ASP A 164 -8.35 27.17 5.82
CA ASP A 164 -7.70 25.92 6.19
C ASP A 164 -6.17 26.08 6.25
N HIS A 165 -5.57 26.64 5.18
CA HIS A 165 -4.11 26.74 5.06
C HIS A 165 -3.48 27.80 5.98
N LYS A 166 -4.29 28.66 6.63
CA LYS A 166 -3.81 29.61 7.65
C LYS A 166 -3.71 28.97 9.03
N CYS A 167 -4.28 27.77 9.21
CA CYS A 167 -4.22 27.03 10.47
C CYS A 167 -3.29 25.82 10.35
N TRP A 168 -2.57 25.52 11.43
CA TRP A 168 -1.81 24.27 11.55
C TRP A 168 -2.35 23.50 12.74
N GLU A 169 -3.28 22.59 12.47
CA GLU A 169 -3.98 21.86 13.51
C GLU A 169 -4.26 20.41 13.13
N ARG A 170 -4.93 19.68 14.01
CA ARG A 170 -5.39 18.33 13.73
C ARG A 170 -6.76 18.38 13.07
N PRO A 171 -7.10 17.47 12.15
CA PRO A 171 -8.43 17.47 11.55
C PRO A 171 -9.53 17.25 12.59
N GLU A 172 -9.23 16.58 13.71
CA GLU A 172 -10.17 16.34 14.80
C GLU A 172 -10.50 17.59 15.64
N THR A 173 -9.79 18.71 15.46
CA THR A 173 -9.98 19.95 16.23
C THR A 173 -10.45 21.15 15.42
N MET A 174 -10.61 20.99 14.10
CA MET A 174 -11.10 22.03 13.20
C MET A 174 -12.39 22.66 13.73
N SER A 175 -12.46 23.97 13.65
CA SER A 175 -13.57 24.78 14.19
C SER A 175 -14.05 25.87 13.24
N GLU A 176 -13.31 26.07 12.15
CA GLU A 176 -13.64 26.92 11.04
C GLU A 176 -14.84 26.37 10.25
N LYS A 177 -15.48 27.25 9.48
CA LYS A 177 -16.49 26.83 8.51
C LYS A 177 -15.83 26.13 7.34
N ARG A 178 -16.49 25.08 6.85
CA ARG A 178 -16.02 24.25 5.73
C ARG A 178 -17.07 24.23 4.61
N PRO A 179 -17.21 25.35 3.86
CA PRO A 179 -18.21 25.48 2.80
C PRO A 179 -17.96 24.53 1.62
#